data_AF-A0ABD4XW53-F1
#
_entry.id   AF-A0ABD4XW53-F1
#
_cell.length_a   1.000
_cell.length_b   1.000
_cell.length_c   1.000
_cell.angle_alpha   90.00
_cell.angle_beta   90.00
_cell.angle_gamma   90.00
#
_symmetry.space_group_name_H-M   'P 1'
#
loop_
_entity.id
_entity.type
_entity.pdbx_description
1 polymer ?
#
loop_
_entity_poly.entity_id
_entity_poly.type
_entity_poly.pdbx_seq_one_letter_code
_entity_poly.pdbx_strand_id
1 'polypeptide(L)'
;MAAQLIHNAFAKAGVPLWVTPYDARVALRLRNYHSSVADELAEWMARRLSMSFAAGYLGRKPLPIRGEDVTRQLAKMGYCEQNAAEIAGMMCESQQLLHQKGCDRRSLSAKDAALFSQTTIQ
;
A
#
# COMPACT_ATOMS: atom_id res chain seq x y z
N MET A 1 -4.02 3.54 19.24
CA MET A 1 -5.49 3.48 18.99
C MET A 1 -5.88 3.62 17.51
N ALA A 2 -5.33 4.57 16.73
CA ALA A 2 -5.67 4.72 15.31
C ALA A 2 -5.27 3.52 14.41
N ALA A 3 -4.16 2.85 14.71
CA ALA A 3 -3.69 1.68 13.95
C ALA A 3 -4.68 0.50 13.99
N GLN A 4 -5.29 0.23 15.15
CA GLN A 4 -6.29 -0.82 15.31
C GLN A 4 -7.60 -0.50 14.59
N LEU A 5 -8.03 0.77 14.57
CA LEU A 5 -9.26 1.18 13.88
C LEU A 5 -9.18 0.95 12.36
N ILE A 6 -8.01 1.19 11.75
CA ILE A 6 -7.80 1.03 10.32
C ILE A 6 -7.61 -0.44 9.95
N HIS A 7 -6.83 -1.19 10.73
CA HIS A 7 -6.73 -2.64 10.58
C HIS A 7 -8.12 -3.29 10.63
N ASN A 8 -8.96 -2.85 11.57
CA ASN A 8 -10.34 -3.30 11.69
C ASN A 8 -11.23 -2.84 10.52
N ALA A 9 -11.00 -1.67 9.91
CA ALA A 9 -11.78 -1.21 8.76
C ALA A 9 -11.48 -2.03 7.49
N PHE A 10 -10.20 -2.33 7.22
CA PHE A 10 -9.81 -3.20 6.10
C PHE A 10 -10.21 -4.66 6.33
N ALA A 11 -10.03 -5.17 7.56
CA ALA A 11 -10.48 -6.50 7.95
C ALA A 11 -12.01 -6.65 7.86
N LYS A 12 -12.79 -5.65 8.30
CA LYS A 12 -14.26 -5.65 8.14
C LYS A 12 -14.71 -5.58 6.69
N ALA A 13 -13.94 -4.96 5.81
CA ALA A 13 -14.21 -4.92 4.38
C ALA A 13 -13.75 -6.21 3.66
N GLY A 14 -13.12 -7.16 4.35
CA GLY A 14 -12.55 -8.37 3.76
C GLY A 14 -11.37 -8.11 2.82
N VAL A 15 -10.78 -6.91 2.86
CA VAL A 15 -9.66 -6.51 1.99
C VAL A 15 -8.36 -6.70 2.77
N PRO A 16 -7.45 -7.62 2.35
CA PRO A 16 -6.18 -7.78 3.02
C PRO A 16 -5.38 -6.47 2.98
N LEU A 17 -4.73 -6.09 4.07
CA LEU A 17 -3.71 -5.04 4.06
C LEU A 17 -2.48 -5.60 3.35
N TRP A 18 -2.30 -5.23 2.08
CA TRP A 18 -1.26 -5.82 1.22
C TRP A 18 0.12 -5.26 1.42
N VAL A 19 0.24 -4.05 1.98
CA VAL A 19 1.50 -3.57 2.52
C VAL A 19 1.32 -3.46 4.01
N THR A 20 1.97 -4.36 4.76
CA THR A 20 1.98 -4.28 6.21
C THR A 20 2.97 -3.21 6.66
N PRO A 21 2.79 -2.62 7.86
CA PRO A 21 3.82 -1.78 8.46
C PRO A 21 5.18 -2.50 8.57
N TYR A 22 5.18 -3.83 8.75
CA TYR A 22 6.40 -4.62 8.74
C TYR A 22 7.11 -4.57 7.38
N ASP A 23 6.40 -4.77 6.28
CA ASP A 23 6.98 -4.72 4.93
C ASP A 23 7.55 -3.33 4.62
N ALA A 24 6.81 -2.28 4.98
CA ALA A 24 7.26 -0.90 4.82
C ALA A 24 8.52 -0.61 5.68
N ARG A 25 8.56 -1.10 6.92
CA ARG A 25 9.73 -1.02 7.79
C ARG A 25 10.94 -1.73 7.17
N VAL A 26 10.77 -2.94 6.65
CA VAL A 26 11.84 -3.69 5.99
C VAL A 26 12.38 -2.91 4.78
N ALA A 27 11.51 -2.36 3.94
CA ALA A 27 11.91 -1.56 2.78
C ALA A 27 12.75 -0.32 3.18
N LEU A 28 12.37 0.36 4.26
CA LEU A 28 13.14 1.48 4.83
C LEU A 28 14.48 1.02 5.41
N ARG A 29 14.51 -0.12 6.11
CA ARG A 29 15.75 -0.66 6.70
C ARG A 29 16.76 -1.11 5.63
N LEU A 30 16.30 -1.64 4.50
CA LEU A 30 17.16 -1.99 3.35
C LEU A 30 17.86 -0.78 2.73
N ARG A 31 17.31 0.43 2.94
CA ARG A 31 17.91 1.71 2.52
C ARG A 31 18.66 2.42 3.65
N ASN A 32 19.01 1.68 4.71
CA ASN A 32 19.78 2.16 5.85
C ASN A 32 19.13 3.29 6.67
N TYR A 33 17.80 3.46 6.60
CA TYR A 33 17.10 4.35 7.51
C TYR A 33 17.23 3.86 8.96
N HIS A 34 17.41 4.79 9.89
CA HIS A 34 17.48 4.48 11.32
C HIS A 34 16.20 3.77 11.79
N SER A 35 16.30 2.87 12.77
CA SER A 35 15.17 2.05 13.23
C SER A 35 13.98 2.89 13.69
N SER A 36 14.23 3.98 14.42
CA SER A 36 13.17 4.91 14.86
C SER A 36 12.43 5.58 13.71
N VAL A 37 13.16 6.01 12.67
CA VAL A 37 12.58 6.59 11.45
C VAL A 37 11.78 5.55 10.69
N ALA A 38 12.30 4.32 10.61
CA ALA A 38 11.61 3.23 9.94
C ALA A 38 10.31 2.85 10.66
N ASP A 39 10.27 2.86 12.00
CA ASP A 39 9.05 2.63 12.78
C ASP A 39 8.01 3.73 12.58
N GLU A 40 8.44 4.99 12.59
CA GLU A 40 7.56 6.15 12.42
C GLU A 40 6.89 6.17 11.02
N LEU A 41 7.68 5.93 9.98
CA LEU A 41 7.21 6.02 8.59
C LEU A 41 6.47 4.77 8.12
N ALA A 42 6.78 3.61 8.68
CA ALA A 42 6.23 2.32 8.25
C ALA A 42 4.70 2.32 8.21
N GLU A 43 4.05 2.77 9.28
CA GLU A 43 2.58 2.80 9.32
C GLU A 43 1.98 3.76 8.29
N TRP A 44 2.57 4.94 8.16
CA TRP A 44 2.08 5.95 7.23
C TRP A 44 2.23 5.50 5.77
N MET A 45 3.38 4.91 5.42
CA MET A 45 3.62 4.34 4.09
C MET A 45 2.69 3.15 3.81
N ALA A 46 2.57 2.21 4.75
CA ALA A 46 1.72 1.03 4.62
C ALA A 46 0.27 1.39 4.31
N ARG A 47 -0.28 2.42 4.98
CA ARG A 47 -1.64 2.92 4.72
C ARG A 47 -1.79 3.46 3.30
N ARG A 48 -0.91 4.37 2.88
CA ARG A 48 -1.00 5.00 1.55
C ARG A 48 -0.81 3.98 0.43
N LEU A 49 0.14 3.06 0.59
CA LEU A 49 0.44 2.04 -0.40
C LEU A 49 -0.68 0.99 -0.50
N SER A 50 -1.26 0.59 0.64
CA SER A 50 -2.39 -0.36 0.66
C SER A 50 -3.64 0.19 -0.05
N MET A 51 -3.86 1.51 -0.03
CA MET A 51 -4.97 2.12 -0.79
C MET A 51 -4.82 1.93 -2.31
N SER A 52 -3.60 1.97 -2.84
CA SER A 52 -3.33 1.77 -4.26
C SER A 52 -3.64 0.35 -4.69
N PHE A 53 -3.23 -0.62 -3.87
CA PHE A 53 -3.63 -2.02 -4.07
C PHE A 53 -5.15 -2.18 -4.02
N ALA A 54 -5.78 -1.66 -2.96
CA ALA A 54 -7.21 -1.80 -2.76
C ALA A 54 -8.01 -1.21 -3.92
N ALA A 55 -7.57 -0.07 -4.47
CA ALA A 55 -8.17 0.51 -5.66
C ALA A 55 -8.11 -0.46 -6.86
N GLY A 56 -6.96 -1.10 -7.11
CA GLY A 56 -6.82 -2.09 -8.18
C GLY A 56 -7.73 -3.30 -7.97
N TYR A 57 -7.73 -3.85 -6.75
CA TYR A 57 -8.56 -5.01 -6.39
C TYR A 57 -10.06 -4.74 -6.52
N LEU A 58 -10.50 -3.53 -6.15
CA LEU A 58 -11.90 -3.10 -6.26
C LEU A 58 -12.27 -2.60 -7.67
N GLY A 59 -11.35 -2.60 -8.63
CA GLY A 59 -11.59 -2.08 -9.97
C GLY A 59 -11.81 -0.58 -10.03
N ARG A 60 -11.27 0.17 -9.07
CA ARG A 60 -11.33 1.62 -8.98
C ARG A 60 -10.04 2.25 -9.51
N LYS A 61 -10.12 3.53 -9.88
CA LYS A 61 -8.94 4.33 -10.22
C LYS A 61 -8.12 4.55 -8.94
N PRO A 62 -6.79 4.37 -8.96
CA PRO A 62 -5.96 4.62 -7.79
C PRO A 62 -5.92 6.12 -7.49
N LEU A 63 -5.93 6.47 -6.21
CA LEU A 63 -5.59 7.82 -5.77
C LEU A 63 -4.11 8.06 -6.07
N PRO A 64 -3.76 9.10 -6.84
CA PRO A 64 -2.37 9.36 -7.20
C PRO A 64 -1.56 9.74 -5.96
N ILE A 65 -0.43 9.07 -5.76
CA ILE A 65 0.62 9.49 -4.84
C ILE A 65 1.56 10.36 -5.66
N ARG A 66 1.49 11.68 -5.48
CA ARG A 66 2.40 12.62 -6.13
C ARG A 66 3.64 12.78 -5.26
N GLY A 67 4.82 12.68 -5.86
CA GLY A 67 6.08 12.84 -5.15
C GLY A 67 6.15 14.16 -4.39
N GLU A 68 5.74 15.26 -5.02
CA GLU A 68 5.67 16.60 -4.41
C GLU A 68 4.84 16.64 -3.11
N ASP A 69 3.72 15.92 -3.07
CA ASP A 69 2.85 15.87 -1.88
C ASP A 69 3.49 15.06 -0.76
N VAL A 70 4.19 13.98 -1.12
CA VAL A 70 4.96 13.16 -0.18
C VAL A 70 6.12 13.97 0.39
N THR A 71 6.93 14.60 -0.46
CA THR A 71 8.07 15.42 -0.03
C THR A 71 7.60 16.55 0.87
N ARG A 72 6.49 17.23 0.54
CA ARG A 72 5.90 18.29 1.37
C ARG A 72 5.43 17.78 2.73
N GLN A 73 4.85 16.58 2.80
CA GLN A 73 4.45 15.98 4.06
C GLN A 73 5.65 15.60 4.93
N LEU A 74 6.69 15.02 4.33
CA LEU A 74 7.92 14.65 5.04
C LEU A 74 8.70 15.88 5.52
N ALA A 75 8.76 16.94 4.73
CA ALA A 75 9.34 18.21 5.15
C ALA A 75 8.63 18.79 6.40
N LYS A 76 7.29 18.68 6.47
CA LYS A 76 6.52 19.09 7.66
C LYS A 76 6.80 18.21 8.89
N MET A 77 7.25 16.98 8.69
CA MET A 77 7.67 16.07 9.76
C MET A 77 9.14 16.27 10.17
N GLY A 78 9.87 17.21 9.54
CA GLY A 78 11.26 17.52 9.87
C GLY A 78 12.30 16.69 9.13
N TYR A 79 11.92 15.92 8.11
CA TYR A 79 12.88 15.21 7.26
C TYR A 79 13.62 16.19 6.33
N CYS A 80 14.90 15.93 6.10
CA CYS A 80 15.66 16.67 5.10
C CYS A 80 15.15 16.39 3.69
N GLU A 81 15.36 17.33 2.76
CA GLU A 81 14.84 17.24 1.40
C GLU A 81 15.30 15.99 0.65
N GLN A 82 16.55 15.57 0.86
CA GLN A 82 17.11 14.39 0.20
C GLN A 82 16.39 13.10 0.61
N ASN A 83 16.20 12.87 1.91
CA ASN A 83 15.47 11.71 2.43
C ASN A 83 13.99 11.77 2.01
N ALA A 84 13.40 12.97 2.05
CA ALA A 84 12.02 13.18 1.64
C ALA A 84 11.80 12.84 0.15
N ALA A 85 12.73 13.23 -0.72
CA ALA A 85 12.70 12.92 -2.15
C ALA A 85 12.90 11.42 -2.42
N GLU A 86 13.79 10.75 -1.68
CA GLU A 86 14.02 9.32 -1.83
C GLU A 86 12.77 8.51 -1.43
N ILE A 87 12.17 8.81 -0.28
CA ILE A 87 10.93 8.18 0.18
C ILE A 87 9.79 8.46 -0.82
N ALA A 88 9.69 9.69 -1.33
CA ALA A 88 8.71 10.06 -2.35
C ALA A 88 8.85 9.21 -3.62
N GLY A 89 10.06 9.07 -4.15
CA GLY A 89 10.34 8.24 -5.32
C GLY A 89 9.91 6.79 -5.11
N MET A 90 10.30 6.21 -3.97
CA MET A 90 9.92 4.84 -3.61
C MET A 90 8.41 4.64 -3.54
N MET A 91 7.68 5.59 -2.95
CA MET A 91 6.21 5.50 -2.85
C MET A 91 5.54 5.63 -4.21
N CYS A 92 6.03 6.50 -5.08
CA CYS A 92 5.52 6.67 -6.45
C CYS A 92 5.71 5.39 -7.29
N GLU A 93 6.91 4.80 -7.25
CA GLU A 93 7.23 3.54 -7.95
C GLU A 93 6.35 2.39 -7.44
N SER A 94 6.23 2.27 -6.12
CA SER A 94 5.44 1.21 -5.48
C SER A 94 3.95 1.33 -5.78
N GLN A 95 3.42 2.55 -5.96
CA GLN A 95 2.01 2.81 -6.21
C GLN A 95 1.49 2.05 -7.44
N GLN A 96 2.20 2.15 -8.56
CA GLN A 96 1.79 1.54 -9.83
C GLN A 96 1.81 0.01 -9.74
N LEU A 97 2.89 -0.54 -9.19
CA LEU A 97 3.05 -1.99 -9.00
C LEU A 97 1.96 -2.57 -8.09
N LEU A 98 1.61 -1.86 -7.02
CA LEU A 98 0.57 -2.31 -6.09
C LEU A 98 -0.83 -2.26 -6.71
N HIS A 99 -1.13 -1.21 -7.49
CA HIS A 99 -2.39 -1.13 -8.23
C HIS A 99 -2.50 -2.28 -9.25
N GLN A 100 -1.43 -2.54 -10.01
CA GLN A 100 -1.39 -3.65 -10.96
C GLN A 100 -1.60 -5.00 -10.26
N LYS A 101 -0.89 -5.27 -9.15
CA LYS A 101 -1.12 -6.47 -8.33
C LYS A 101 -2.57 -6.60 -7.84
N GLY A 102 -3.20 -5.49 -7.47
CA GLY A 102 -4.62 -5.46 -7.12
C GLY A 102 -5.51 -5.90 -8.28
N CYS A 103 -5.29 -5.36 -9.47
CA CYS A 103 -6.00 -5.73 -10.70
C CYS A 103 -5.80 -7.21 -11.07
N ASP A 104 -4.57 -7.71 -10.97
CA ASP A 104 -4.23 -9.11 -11.26
C ASP A 104 -4.97 -10.05 -10.30
N ARG A 105 -4.99 -9.72 -9.00
CA ARG A 105 -5.67 -10.51 -7.98
C ARG A 105 -7.17 -10.54 -8.17
N ARG A 106 -7.78 -9.40 -8.54
CA ARG A 106 -9.20 -9.35 -8.94
C ARG A 106 -9.48 -10.27 -10.12
N SER A 107 -8.62 -10.25 -11.13
CA SER A 107 -8.78 -11.06 -12.34
C SER A 107 -8.66 -12.56 -12.04
N LEU A 108 -7.76 -12.96 -11.14
CA LEU A 108 -7.64 -14.33 -10.63
C LEU A 108 -8.89 -14.75 -9.85
N SER A 109 -9.35 -13.91 -8.91
CA SER A 109 -10.56 -14.18 -8.13
C SER A 109 -11.80 -14.35 -9.00
N ALA A 110 -11.91 -13.59 -10.10
CA ALA A 110 -13.00 -13.74 -11.06
C ALA A 110 -12.92 -15.05 -11.85
N LYS A 111 -11.70 -15.50 -12.21
CA LYS A 111 -11.47 -16.79 -12.88
C LYS A 111 -11.81 -17.97 -11.97
N ASP A 112 -11.41 -17.91 -10.70
CA ASP A 112 -11.71 -18.96 -9.72
C ASP A 112 -13.23 -19.06 -9.46
N ALA A 113 -13.93 -17.92 -9.34
CA ALA A 113 -15.38 -17.90 -9.22
C ALA A 113 -16.10 -18.45 -10.46
N ALA A 114 -15.57 -18.17 -11.67
CA ALA A 114 -16.09 -18.71 -12.92
C ALA A 114 -15.88 -20.23 -13.04
N LEU A 115 -14.74 -20.76 -12.60
CA LEU A 115 -14.46 -22.20 -12.59
C LEU A 115 -15.39 -22.96 -11.65
N PHE A 116 -15.63 -22.45 -10.43
CA PHE A 116 -16.58 -23.04 -9.50
C PHE A 116 -18.03 -23.01 -10.02
N SER A 117 -18.40 -21.97 -10.76
CA SER A 117 -19.74 -21.86 -11.37
C SER A 117 -19.96 -22.87 -12.50
N GLN A 118 -18.89 -23.32 -13.17
CA GLN A 118 -18.97 -24.33 -14.24
C GLN A 118 -19.08 -25.77 -13.71
N THR A 119 -18.74 -26.03 -12.44
CA THR A 119 -18.75 -27.38 -11.85
C THR A 119 -20.10 -27.78 -11.24
N THR A 120 -21.12 -26.90 -11.28
CA THR A 120 -22.42 -27.12 -10.61
C THR A 120 -23.53 -27.59 -11.59
N ILE A 121 -23.18 -28.02 -12.80
CA ILE A 121 -24.13 -28.66 -13.72
C ILE A 121 -23.56 -30.02 -14.16
N GLN A 122 -23.76 -31.03 -13.33
CA GLN A 122 -24.00 -32.43 -13.75
C GLN A 122 -24.92 -33.10 -12.72
#